data_AF-A0A937TP45-F1
#
_entry.id   AF-A0A937TP45-F1
#
_cell.length_a   1.000
_cell.length_b   1.000
_cell.length_c   1.000
_cell.angle_alpha   90.00
_cell.angle_beta   90.00
_cell.angle_gamma   90.00
#
_symmetry.space_group_name_H-M   'P 1'
#
loop_
_entity.id
_entity.type
_entity.pdbx_description
1 polymer ?
#
loop_
_entity_poly.entity_id
_entity_poly.type
_entity_poly.pdbx_seq_one_letter_code
_entity_poly.pdbx_strand_id
1 'polypeptide(L)'
;MYKQIHKELKSHAPFTLFGAITGILIIVFFQRIPSEVSYKIFYILHPIHVVLSAFVTASMYKLHKCERISGKCIRGKCNLWILLIIGYIGSIGIATISDSIIPYL
;
A
#
# COMPACT_ATOMS: atom_id res chain seq x y z
N MET A 1 -17.83 4.88 -12.42
CA MET A 1 -16.57 4.34 -11.87
C MET A 1 -15.42 5.34 -12.01
N TYR A 2 -15.04 5.74 -13.22
CA TYR A 2 -13.95 6.72 -13.47
C TYR A 2 -14.09 8.06 -12.73
N LYS A 3 -15.28 8.67 -12.71
CA LYS A 3 -15.53 9.92 -11.97
C LYS A 3 -15.25 9.79 -10.47
N GLN A 4 -15.50 8.61 -9.89
CA GLN A 4 -15.23 8.36 -8.48
C GLN A 4 -13.74 8.12 -8.24
N ILE A 5 -13.08 7.33 -9.08
CA ILE A 5 -11.62 7.15 -9.01
C ILE A 5 -10.90 8.50 -9.09
N HIS A 6 -11.31 9.37 -10.02
CA HIS A 6 -10.72 10.69 -10.15
C HIS A 6 -10.94 11.57 -8.91
N LYS A 7 -12.14 11.51 -8.32
CA LYS A 7 -12.46 12.23 -7.08
C LYS A 7 -11.59 11.74 -5.91
N GLU A 8 -11.49 10.43 -5.70
CA GLU A 8 -10.66 9.84 -4.64
C GLU A 8 -9.17 10.17 -4.86
N LEU A 9 -8.67 10.03 -6.10
CA LEU A 9 -7.28 10.35 -6.42
C LEU A 9 -6.96 11.81 -6.13
N LYS A 10 -7.84 12.74 -6.50
CA LYS A 10 -7.66 14.17 -6.20
C LYS A 10 -7.67 14.44 -4.69
N SER A 11 -8.51 13.72 -3.94
CA SER A 11 -8.59 13.84 -2.48
C SER A 11 -7.34 13.29 -1.78
N HIS A 12 -6.74 12.22 -2.31
CA HIS A 12 -5.56 11.57 -1.73
C HIS A 12 -4.23 12.09 -2.26
N ALA A 13 -4.24 12.80 -3.39
CA ALA A 13 -3.07 13.42 -4.01
C ALA A 13 -2.20 14.25 -3.03
N PRO A 14 -2.74 15.15 -2.19
CA PRO A 14 -1.89 15.97 -1.31
C PRO A 14 -1.14 15.11 -0.28
N PHE A 15 -1.79 14.11 0.30
CA PHE A 15 -1.15 13.20 1.25
C PHE A 15 -0.09 12.33 0.56
N THR A 16 -0.41 11.82 -0.63
CA THR A 16 0.52 11.00 -1.43
C THR A 16 1.76 11.80 -1.84
N LEU A 17 1.55 13.03 -2.30
CA LEU A 17 2.63 13.94 -2.67
C LEU A 17 3.51 14.29 -1.47
N PHE A 18 2.90 14.59 -0.32
CA PHE A 18 3.63 14.83 0.92
C PHE A 18 4.50 13.62 1.30
N GLY A 19 3.94 12.41 1.27
CA GLY A 19 4.69 11.17 1.53
C GLY A 19 5.83 10.92 0.53
N ALA A 20 5.62 11.24 -0.75
CA ALA A 20 6.65 11.12 -1.76
C ALA A 20 7.81 12.11 -1.52
N ILE A 21 7.48 13.37 -1.21
CA ILE A 21 8.48 14.40 -0.91
C ILE A 21 9.28 14.02 0.34
N THR A 22 8.63 13.58 1.41
CA THR A 22 9.34 13.16 2.63
C THR A 22 10.22 11.94 2.38
N GLY A 23 9.74 10.97 1.59
CA GLY A 23 10.55 9.82 1.17
C GLY A 23 11.82 10.23 0.41
N ILE A 24 11.69 11.14 -0.57
CA ILE A 24 12.84 11.67 -1.32
C ILE A 24 13.82 12.39 -0.39
N LEU A 25 13.32 13.23 0.53
CA LEU A 25 14.16 13.92 1.50
C LEU A 25 14.95 12.93 2.37
N ILE A 26 14.29 11.88 2.87
CA ILE A 26 14.97 10.81 3.63
C ILE A 26 16.08 10.18 2.79
N ILE A 27 15.81 9.80 1.53
CA ILE A 27 16.84 9.21 0.65
C ILE A 27 18.04 10.16 0.50
N VAL A 28 17.80 11.45 0.24
CA VAL A 28 18.86 12.45 0.04
C VAL A 28 19.73 12.62 1.30
N PHE A 29 19.11 12.67 2.49
CA PHE A 29 19.82 12.81 3.75
C PHE A 29 20.61 11.54 4.14
N PHE A 30 20.08 10.37 3.83
CA PHE A 30 20.59 9.08 4.29
C PHE A 30 21.32 8.26 3.21
N GLN A 31 21.62 8.85 2.05
CA GLN A 31 22.30 8.17 0.94
C GLN A 31 23.73 7.66 1.25
N ARG A 32 24.40 8.19 2.30
CA ARG A 32 25.79 7.83 2.65
C ARG A 32 25.92 6.90 3.85
N ILE A 33 24.83 6.26 4.30
CA ILE A 33 24.91 5.30 5.39
C ILE A 33 25.73 4.06 4.94
N PRO A 34 26.56 3.47 5.82
CA PRO A 34 27.21 2.18 5.57
C PRO A 34 26.22 1.09 5.14
N SER A 35 26.65 0.22 4.22
CA SER A 35 25.82 -0.86 3.66
C SER A 35 25.26 -1.80 4.72
N GLU A 36 26.02 -2.11 5.76
CA GLU A 36 25.56 -2.97 6.87
C GLU A 36 24.36 -2.38 7.63
N VAL A 37 24.38 -1.07 7.86
CA VAL A 37 23.29 -0.37 8.56
C VAL A 37 22.09 -0.24 7.64
N SER A 38 22.30 0.08 6.36
CA SER A 38 21.23 0.11 5.34
C SER A 38 20.52 -1.24 5.24
N TYR A 39 21.29 -2.34 5.21
CA TYR A 39 20.75 -3.70 5.15
C TYR A 39 19.91 -4.04 6.39
N LYS A 40 20.39 -3.70 7.60
CA LYS A 40 19.63 -3.90 8.85
C LYS A 40 18.33 -3.10 8.85
N ILE A 41 18.37 -1.83 8.43
CA ILE A 41 17.18 -0.98 8.33
C ILE A 41 16.18 -1.57 7.34
N PHE A 42 16.65 -2.01 6.17
CA PHE A 42 15.81 -2.64 5.15
C PHE A 42 15.09 -3.87 5.72
N TYR A 43 15.82 -4.81 6.34
CA TYR A 43 15.20 -6.04 6.88
C TYR A 43 14.21 -5.80 8.02
N ILE A 44 14.32 -4.68 8.74
CA ILE A 44 13.35 -4.29 9.78
C ILE A 44 12.12 -3.61 9.17
N LEU A 45 12.32 -2.64 8.27
CA LEU A 45 11.24 -1.81 7.74
C LEU A 45 10.49 -2.46 6.58
N HIS A 46 11.17 -3.28 5.78
CA HIS A 46 10.59 -3.88 4.58
C HIS A 46 9.42 -4.82 4.89
N PRO A 47 9.48 -5.76 5.86
CA PRO A 47 8.33 -6.59 6.20
C PRO A 47 7.13 -5.76 6.67
N ILE A 48 7.37 -4.70 7.45
CA ILE A 48 6.33 -3.77 7.91
C ILE A 48 5.70 -3.08 6.69
N HIS A 49 6.51 -2.61 5.75
CA HIS A 49 6.04 -1.99 4.52
C HIS A 49 5.14 -2.93 3.70
N VAL A 50 5.52 -4.19 3.53
CA VAL A 50 4.73 -5.19 2.79
C VAL A 50 3.41 -5.49 3.49
N VAL A 51 3.43 -5.66 4.82
CA VAL A 51 2.21 -5.90 5.62
C VAL A 51 1.26 -4.71 5.55
N LEU A 52 1.76 -3.48 5.71
CA LEU A 52 0.95 -2.27 5.60
C LEU A 52 0.34 -2.13 4.21
N SER A 53 1.10 -2.47 3.17
CA SER A 53 0.60 -2.47 1.78
C SER A 53 -0.55 -3.47 1.61
N ALA A 54 -0.38 -4.71 2.08
CA ALA A 54 -1.43 -5.73 2.07
C ALA A 54 -2.70 -5.26 2.80
N PHE A 55 -2.52 -4.63 3.96
CA PHE A 55 -3.60 -4.13 4.80
C PHE A 55 -4.40 -3.02 4.11
N VAL A 56 -3.71 -2.05 3.50
CA VAL A 56 -4.36 -0.96 2.76
C VAL A 56 -5.07 -1.51 1.52
N THR A 57 -4.48 -2.44 0.77
CA THR A 57 -5.13 -3.08 -0.39
C THR A 57 -6.42 -3.79 0.01
N ALA A 58 -6.40 -4.61 1.05
CA ALA A 58 -7.59 -5.29 1.55
C ALA A 58 -8.64 -4.30 2.09
N SER A 59 -8.20 -3.24 2.77
CA SER A 59 -9.09 -2.21 3.31
C SER A 59 -9.77 -1.40 2.21
N MET A 60 -9.05 -1.06 1.14
CA MET A 60 -9.60 -0.35 -0.02
C MET A 60 -10.64 -1.19 -0.74
N TYR A 61 -10.41 -2.51 -0.87
CA TYR A 61 -11.41 -3.43 -1.40
C TYR A 61 -12.66 -3.46 -0.51
N LYS A 62 -12.48 -3.61 0.80
CA LYS A 62 -13.60 -3.60 1.77
C LYS A 62 -14.42 -2.32 1.66
N LEU A 63 -13.78 -1.15 1.64
CA LEU A 63 -14.44 0.15 1.58
C LEU A 63 -15.27 0.31 0.30
N HIS A 64 -14.71 0.00 -0.87
CA HIS A 64 -15.39 0.30 -2.13
C HIS A 64 -16.34 -0.80 -2.64
N LYS A 65 -16.09 -2.06 -2.30
CA LYS A 65 -16.90 -3.20 -2.76
C LYS A 65 -17.88 -3.69 -1.70
N CYS A 66 -17.46 -3.86 -0.45
CA CYS A 66 -18.35 -4.40 0.59
C CYS A 66 -19.33 -3.35 1.13
N GLU A 67 -18.99 -2.06 1.16
CA GLU A 67 -19.92 -1.00 1.58
C GLU A 67 -20.99 -0.70 0.52
N ARG A 68 -20.63 -0.73 -0.76
CA ARG A 68 -21.51 -0.34 -1.88
C ARG A 68 -22.58 -1.37 -2.24
N ILE A 69 -22.40 -2.64 -1.87
CA ILE A 69 -23.42 -3.70 -2.06
C ILE A 69 -24.57 -3.56 -1.05
N SER A 70 -24.35 -2.83 0.05
CA SER A 70 -25.27 -2.70 1.17
C SER A 70 -25.87 -1.29 1.22
N GLY A 71 -26.77 -0.96 0.29
CA GLY A 71 -27.61 0.27 0.35
C GLY A 71 -28.56 0.33 1.57
N LYS A 72 -28.52 -0.68 2.44
CA LYS A 72 -29.07 -0.68 3.80
C LYS A 72 -27.94 -1.09 4.73
N CYS A 73 -27.72 -0.33 5.80
CA CYS A 73 -26.83 -0.65 6.92
C CYS A 73 -27.16 -2.00 7.57
N ILE A 74 -26.90 -3.10 6.88
CA ILE A 74 -26.85 -4.43 7.48
C ILE A 74 -25.37 -4.77 7.51
N ARG A 75 -24.86 -4.88 8.74
CA ARG A 75 -23.55 -5.36 9.17
C ARG A 75 -23.34 -6.81 8.65
N GLY A 76 -23.27 -6.98 7.33
CA GLY A 76 -23.12 -8.26 6.64
C GLY A 76 -21.65 -8.52 6.38
N LYS A 77 -21.12 -9.57 7.02
CA LYS A 77 -19.73 -10.05 6.95
C LYS A 77 -19.15 -9.95 5.53
N CYS A 78 -18.30 -8.94 5.28
CA CYS A 78 -17.34 -9.01 4.19
C CYS A 78 -16.50 -10.27 4.46
N ASN A 79 -16.51 -11.26 3.56
CA ASN A 79 -15.87 -12.55 3.81
C ASN A 79 -14.39 -12.34 4.13
N LEU A 80 -14.01 -12.61 5.37
CA LEU A 80 -12.65 -12.40 5.87
C LEU A 80 -11.63 -13.19 5.03
N TRP A 81 -12.03 -14.36 4.52
CA TRP A 81 -11.29 -15.14 3.53
C TRP A 81 -10.98 -14.39 2.24
N ILE A 82 -11.93 -13.63 1.69
CA ILE A 82 -11.71 -12.84 0.46
C ILE A 82 -10.73 -11.71 0.74
N LEU A 83 -10.83 -11.06 1.90
CA LEU A 83 -9.89 -10.01 2.30
C LEU A 83 -8.47 -10.53 2.47
N LEU A 84 -8.32 -11.74 3.03
CA LEU A 84 -7.01 -12.40 3.15
C LEU A 84 -6.43 -12.74 1.78
N ILE A 85 -7.23 -13.29 0.86
CA ILE A 85 -6.78 -13.62 -0.50
C ILE A 85 -6.34 -12.34 -1.24
N ILE A 86 -7.13 -11.27 -1.16
CA ILE A 86 -6.81 -10.00 -1.83
C ILE A 86 -5.58 -9.36 -1.21
N GLY A 87 -5.47 -9.36 0.12
CA GLY A 87 -4.27 -8.88 0.82
C GLY A 87 -3.02 -9.66 0.41
N TYR A 88 -3.12 -11.00 0.33
CA TYR A 88 -2.02 -11.89 -0.05
C TYR A 88 -1.57 -11.70 -1.50
N ILE A 89 -2.50 -11.69 -2.45
CA ILE A 89 -2.18 -11.45 -3.86
C ILE A 89 -1.62 -10.03 -4.04
N GLY A 90 -2.22 -9.05 -3.36
CA GLY A 90 -1.73 -7.67 -3.36
C GLY A 90 -0.31 -7.55 -2.82
N SER A 91 -0.01 -8.19 -1.68
CA SER A 91 1.32 -8.14 -1.08
C SER A 91 2.38 -8.79 -1.95
N ILE A 92 2.08 -9.96 -2.55
CA ILE A 92 2.99 -10.63 -3.48
C ILE A 92 3.25 -9.73 -4.69
N GLY A 93 2.21 -9.17 -5.29
CA GLY A 93 2.34 -8.30 -6.46
C GLY A 93 3.21 -7.08 -6.16
N ILE A 94 2.94 -6.40 -5.04
CA ILE A 94 3.66 -5.18 -4.64
C ILE A 94 5.12 -5.50 -4.33
N ALA A 95 5.40 -6.54 -3.53
CA ALA A 95 6.77 -6.93 -3.19
C ALA A 95 7.55 -7.37 -4.44
N THR A 96 6.93 -8.13 -5.34
CA THR A 96 7.57 -8.58 -6.58
C THR A 96 7.95 -7.38 -7.46
N ILE A 97 7.01 -6.46 -7.67
CA ILE A 97 7.28 -5.26 -8.49
C ILE A 97 8.36 -4.39 -7.83
N SER A 98 8.23 -4.11 -6.55
CA SER A 98 9.13 -3.26 -5.78
C SER A 98 10.56 -3.80 -5.73
N ASP A 99 10.72 -5.09 -5.46
CA ASP A 99 12.02 -5.63 -5.05
C ASP A 99 12.71 -6.40 -6.17
N SER A 100 11.94 -6.95 -7.11
CA SER A 100 12.46 -7.82 -8.18
C SER A 100 12.39 -7.21 -9.57
N ILE A 101 11.55 -6.19 -9.79
CA ILE A 101 11.36 -5.57 -11.11
C ILE A 101 11.97 -4.16 -11.14
N ILE A 102 11.49 -3.25 -10.30
CA ILE A 102 11.93 -1.84 -10.28
C ILE A 102 13.45 -1.67 -10.11
N PRO A 103 14.17 -2.45 -9.28
CA PRO A 103 15.60 -2.24 -9.10
C PRO A 103 16.45 -2.59 -10.33
N TYR A 104 15.88 -3.29 -11.32
CA TYR A 104 16.57 -3.76 -12.52
C TYR A 104 16.05 -3.08 -13.80
N LEU A 105 15.19 -2.07 -13.66
CA LEU A 105 14.58 -1.28 -14.73
C LEU A 105 15.20 0.13 -14.77
#